data_AF-E6Q9U7-F1
#
_entry.id   AF-E6Q9U7-F1
#
_cell.length_a   1.000
_cell.length_b   1.000
_cell.length_c   1.000
_cell.angle_alpha   90.00
_cell.angle_beta   90.00
_cell.angle_gamma   90.00
#
_symmetry.space_group_name_H-M   'P 1'
#
loop_
_entity.id
_entity.type
_entity.pdbx_description
1 polymer ?
#
loop_
_entity_poly.entity_id
_entity_poly.type
_entity_poly.pdbx_seq_one_letter_code
_entity_poly.pdbx_strand_id
1 'polypeptide(L)'
;MEYGQAVVIPLRAAKAIVDSCQTGTLTIKSGCIEAQEMTTLGAYIAAGKPCILLDATPTADVQAAVLAAGGDIHRALITQNVEIVRYCDRAHNRTFKNDQHKAREVEQMDVSVLEMARERGRDPAVITYSTICDVADVDEKKRGYFGRHDVGHDQWNGDDLLQWGGPMLSPDAIRQRYQGQRMVALMSGAPANDWPEYSDQVVYGTWVTVGTNEEQSLVPLSANEKIREWVLNDYGNREAQIIGRARGARSEKTLQVRIHGGMPLAGLARHGLAVAGYRTESGRKLVEINGERAREAEQRIMQAMAALSSADHDTAYRAVNKWLADRNLPAVRYDTWKRVQSVYGLDKGNIQAVDNLLAALQNTVDAAQITGCDPADVASDRLAVPDLPTIYHAAACVVLDQAPPGPGAVPG
;
A
#
# COMPACT_ATOMS: atom_id res chain seq x y z
N MET A 1 23.53 0.04 33.46
CA MET A 1 22.79 0.91 34.40
C MET A 1 23.41 0.68 35.76
N GLU A 2 24.28 1.57 36.23
CA GLU A 2 24.88 1.44 37.55
C GLU A 2 23.82 1.81 38.61
N TYR A 3 23.50 0.86 39.49
CA TYR A 3 22.72 1.12 40.69
C TYR A 3 23.56 1.99 41.63
N GLY A 4 23.13 3.24 41.90
CA GLY A 4 23.75 4.03 42.97
C GLY A 4 23.80 5.55 42.79
N GLN A 5 23.49 6.10 41.61
CA GLN A 5 23.33 7.55 41.47
C GLN A 5 21.85 7.92 41.54
N ALA A 6 21.50 8.80 42.48
CA ALA A 6 20.16 9.34 42.61
C ALA A 6 19.75 9.96 41.26
N VAL A 7 18.74 9.38 40.61
CA VAL A 7 18.18 9.89 39.36
C VAL A 7 17.51 11.22 39.70
N VAL A 8 18.20 12.32 39.43
CA VAL A 8 17.60 13.66 39.51
C VAL A 8 16.69 13.81 38.31
N ILE A 9 15.42 13.46 38.48
CA ILE A 9 14.38 13.77 37.50
C ILE A 9 14.06 15.26 37.65
N PRO A 10 14.28 16.10 36.62
CA PRO A 10 13.89 17.51 36.69
C PRO A 10 12.38 17.61 37.02
N LEU A 11 11.98 18.55 37.88
CA LEU A 11 10.57 18.72 38.29
C LEU A 11 9.60 18.79 37.09
N ARG A 12 10.06 19.35 35.96
CA ARG A 12 9.33 19.41 34.70
C ARG A 12 9.02 18.02 34.13
N ALA A 13 9.99 17.10 34.15
CA ALA A 13 9.81 15.73 33.69
C ALA A 13 8.92 14.92 34.64
N ALA A 14 9.07 15.12 35.96
CA ALA A 14 8.17 14.49 36.94
C ALA A 14 6.72 14.94 36.74
N LYS A 15 6.49 16.24 36.51
CA LYS A 15 5.18 16.78 36.15
C LYS A 15 4.64 16.17 34.85
N ALA A 16 5.45 16.11 33.80
CA ALA A 16 5.06 15.52 32.52
C ALA A 16 4.61 14.05 32.67
N ILE A 17 5.32 13.27 33.49
CA ILE A 17 4.94 11.89 33.81
C ILE A 17 3.60 11.85 34.53
N VAL A 18 3.41 12.67 35.57
CA VAL A 18 2.14 12.73 36.32
C VAL A 18 0.97 13.12 35.41
N ASP A 19 1.12 14.20 34.63
CA ASP A 19 0.08 14.68 33.71
C ASP A 19 -0.24 13.60 32.65
N SER A 20 0.79 12.92 32.13
CA SER A 20 0.61 11.82 31.17
C SER A 20 -0.08 10.60 31.78
N CYS A 21 0.19 10.28 33.06
CA CYS A 21 -0.54 9.23 33.78
C CYS A 21 -2.01 9.60 33.96
N GLN A 22 -2.28 10.83 34.42
CA GLN A 22 -3.64 11.32 34.67
C GLN A 22 -4.50 11.34 33.41
N THR A 23 -3.89 11.67 32.28
CA THR A 23 -4.57 11.71 30.99
C THR A 23 -4.54 10.38 30.26
N GLY A 24 -3.81 9.36 30.72
CA GLY A 24 -3.69 8.08 30.01
C GLY A 24 -2.88 8.20 28.71
N THR A 25 -1.93 9.12 28.64
CA THR A 25 -1.06 9.36 27.47
C THR A 25 0.37 8.89 27.67
N LEU A 26 0.68 8.32 28.84
CA LEU A 26 1.97 7.69 29.12
C LEU A 26 2.10 6.39 28.33
N THR A 27 3.23 6.18 27.66
CA THR A 27 3.52 4.92 26.99
C THR A 27 4.88 4.36 27.41
N ILE A 28 4.99 3.02 27.43
CA ILE A 28 6.25 2.32 27.66
C ILE A 28 6.68 1.69 26.34
N LYS A 29 7.87 2.05 25.85
CA LYS A 29 8.41 1.54 24.59
C LYS A 29 9.90 1.25 24.72
N SER A 30 10.30 0.03 24.35
CA SER A 30 11.72 -0.39 24.38
C SER A 30 12.41 -0.14 25.73
N GLY A 31 11.68 -0.31 26.84
CA GLY A 31 12.20 -0.07 28.19
C GLY A 31 12.28 1.41 28.61
N CYS A 32 11.84 2.35 27.76
CA CYS A 32 11.76 3.77 28.05
C CYS A 32 10.32 4.19 28.38
N ILE A 33 10.20 5.14 29.31
CA ILE A 33 8.94 5.85 29.57
C ILE A 33 8.88 7.04 28.62
N GLU A 34 7.86 7.07 27.77
CA GLU A 34 7.54 8.21 26.92
C GLU A 34 6.39 8.98 27.59
N ALA A 35 6.71 10.16 28.12
CA ALA A 35 5.75 11.09 28.69
C ALA A 35 5.56 12.29 27.75
N GLN A 36 4.33 12.78 27.68
CA GLN A 36 3.97 13.98 26.93
C GLN A 36 4.18 15.21 27.81
N GLU A 37 4.66 16.29 27.21
CA GLU A 37 4.89 17.54 27.91
C GLU A 37 4.05 18.67 27.30
N MET A 38 3.30 19.38 28.14
CA MET A 38 2.49 20.50 27.70
C MET A 38 3.37 21.68 27.31
N THR A 39 3.15 22.26 26.13
CA THR A 39 3.84 23.48 25.73
C THR A 39 3.42 24.66 26.61
N THR A 40 4.27 25.69 26.70
CA THR A 40 3.95 26.91 27.43
C THR A 40 2.64 27.55 26.95
N LEU A 41 2.38 27.50 25.64
CA LEU A 41 1.14 28.01 25.06
C LEU A 41 -0.07 27.16 25.50
N GLY A 42 0.04 25.83 25.43
CA GLY A 42 -1.01 24.93 25.90
C GLY A 42 -1.36 25.16 27.37
N ALA A 43 -0.35 25.33 28.23
CA ALA A 43 -0.54 25.63 29.65
C ALA A 43 -1.16 27.02 29.88
N TYR A 44 -0.86 27.99 29.02
CA TYR A 44 -1.44 29.33 29.09
C TYR A 44 -2.94 29.30 28.77
N ILE A 45 -3.33 28.59 27.70
CA ILE A 45 -4.73 28.43 27.27
C ILE A 45 -5.51 27.62 28.31
N ALA A 46 -4.96 26.47 28.75
CA ALA A 46 -5.61 25.60 29.73
C ALA A 46 -5.87 26.32 31.08
N ALA A 47 -5.06 27.33 31.41
CA ALA A 47 -5.27 28.16 32.59
C ALA A 47 -6.35 29.25 32.42
N GLY A 48 -7.06 29.29 31.28
CA GLY A 48 -8.10 30.28 31.00
C GLY A 48 -7.57 31.71 30.90
N LYS A 49 -6.28 31.89 30.58
CA LYS A 49 -5.70 33.23 30.52
C LYS A 49 -6.12 33.96 29.24
N PRO A 50 -6.42 35.27 29.31
CA PRO A 50 -6.81 36.04 28.13
C PRO A 50 -5.74 36.01 27.04
N CYS A 51 -6.09 35.49 25.87
CA CYS A 51 -5.23 35.47 24.70
C CYS A 51 -6.04 35.49 23.40
N ILE A 52 -5.42 35.95 22.32
CA ILE A 52 -5.93 35.85 20.96
C ILE A 52 -4.94 34.99 20.18
N LEU A 53 -5.43 33.90 19.59
CA LEU A 53 -4.62 33.00 18.77
C LEU A 53 -4.95 33.25 17.30
N LEU A 54 -3.93 33.60 16.52
CA LEU A 54 -4.05 33.81 15.08
C LEU A 54 -3.27 32.69 14.38
N ASP A 55 -3.99 31.65 13.98
CA ASP A 55 -3.42 30.50 13.26
C ASP A 55 -4.30 30.19 12.05
N ALA A 56 -3.66 29.95 10.91
CA ALA A 56 -4.34 29.56 9.68
C ALA A 56 -4.81 28.10 9.70
N THR A 57 -4.14 27.24 10.49
CA THR A 57 -4.40 25.80 10.53
C THR A 57 -4.27 25.28 11.97
N PRO A 58 -5.08 25.77 12.93
CA PRO A 58 -4.97 25.39 14.33
C PRO A 58 -5.18 23.89 14.50
N THR A 59 -4.33 23.26 15.32
CA THR A 59 -4.46 21.84 15.66
C THR A 59 -5.71 21.58 16.49
N ALA A 60 -6.19 20.34 16.49
CA ALA A 60 -7.46 19.98 17.11
C ALA A 60 -7.47 20.20 18.63
N ASP A 61 -6.33 20.00 19.30
CA ASP A 61 -6.14 20.25 20.72
C ASP A 61 -6.23 21.73 21.08
N VAL A 62 -5.66 22.62 20.26
CA VAL A 62 -5.78 24.06 20.46
C VAL A 62 -7.25 24.49 20.36
N GLN A 63 -7.97 23.99 19.36
CA GLN A 63 -9.41 24.26 19.22
C GLN A 63 -10.20 23.73 20.43
N ALA A 64 -9.92 22.50 20.86
CA ALA A 64 -10.57 21.90 22.02
C ALA A 64 -10.26 22.69 23.31
N ALA A 65 -9.02 23.12 23.50
CA ALA A 65 -8.59 23.89 24.67
C ALA A 65 -9.26 25.27 24.72
N VAL A 66 -9.35 25.98 23.58
CA VAL A 66 -10.06 27.27 23.50
C VAL A 66 -11.54 27.11 23.87
N LEU A 67 -12.22 26.12 23.31
CA LEU A 67 -13.64 25.88 23.59
C LEU A 67 -13.87 25.45 25.04
N ALA A 68 -13.02 24.58 25.59
CA ALA A 68 -13.13 24.12 26.97
C ALA A 68 -12.85 25.24 27.99
N ALA A 69 -12.00 26.22 27.64
CA ALA A 69 -11.79 27.43 28.41
C ALA A 69 -12.93 28.47 28.26
N GLY A 70 -14.00 28.16 27.51
CA GLY A 70 -15.13 29.06 27.26
C GLY A 70 -14.84 30.16 26.23
N GLY A 71 -13.80 30.01 25.41
CA GLY A 71 -13.49 30.92 24.32
C GLY A 71 -14.23 30.60 23.02
N ASP A 72 -14.13 31.51 22.06
CA ASP A 72 -14.78 31.42 20.75
C ASP A 72 -13.77 31.17 19.62
N ILE A 73 -14.19 30.41 18.61
CA ILE A 73 -13.40 30.18 17.39
C ILE A 73 -14.06 30.92 16.22
N HIS A 74 -13.44 32.00 15.77
CA HIS A 74 -13.86 32.74 14.59
C HIS A 74 -13.10 32.27 13.35
N ARG A 75 -13.82 31.84 12.32
CA ARG A 75 -13.22 31.38 11.06
C ARG A 75 -13.29 32.49 10.02
N ALA A 76 -12.12 32.94 9.56
CA ALA A 76 -12.00 33.85 8.42
C ALA A 76 -11.47 33.07 7.22
N LEU A 77 -12.37 32.65 6.33
CA LEU A 77 -12.00 31.94 5.10
C LEU A 77 -11.84 32.94 3.96
N ILE A 78 -10.72 32.84 3.24
CA ILE A 78 -10.42 33.65 2.06
C ILE A 78 -10.33 32.72 0.86
N THR A 79 -11.00 33.09 -0.23
CA THR A 79 -10.91 32.36 -1.50
C THR A 79 -9.46 32.30 -1.96
N GLN A 80 -8.97 31.09 -2.19
CA GLN A 80 -7.64 30.86 -2.74
C GLN A 80 -7.77 30.74 -4.26
N ASN A 81 -6.98 31.50 -5.03
CA ASN A 81 -6.94 31.37 -6.48
C ASN A 81 -6.08 30.17 -6.90
N VAL A 82 -6.49 28.97 -6.48
CA VAL A 82 -5.79 27.70 -6.74
C VAL A 82 -6.73 26.67 -7.34
N GLU A 83 -6.21 25.89 -8.30
CA GLU A 83 -6.85 24.72 -8.88
C GLU A 83 -6.09 23.47 -8.41
N ILE A 84 -6.71 22.69 -7.52
CA ILE A 84 -6.09 21.47 -6.98
C ILE A 84 -6.45 20.27 -7.86
N VAL A 85 -5.44 19.64 -8.46
CA VAL A 85 -5.57 18.41 -9.24
C VAL A 85 -4.96 17.25 -8.48
N ARG A 86 -5.75 16.20 -8.25
CA ARG A 86 -5.39 15.07 -7.40
C ARG A 86 -5.08 13.81 -8.21
N TYR A 87 -3.96 13.18 -7.91
CA TYR A 87 -3.56 11.86 -8.40
C TYR A 87 -3.47 10.91 -7.20
N CYS A 88 -4.47 10.04 -7.03
CA CYS A 88 -4.66 9.21 -5.83
C CYS A 88 -4.55 7.70 -6.08
N ASP A 89 -4.05 7.31 -7.25
CA ASP A 89 -3.90 5.91 -7.67
C ASP A 89 -2.67 5.21 -7.06
N ARG A 90 -1.70 5.97 -6.54
CA ARG A 90 -0.49 5.42 -5.91
C ARG A 90 -0.07 6.14 -4.64
N ALA A 91 0.41 5.37 -3.65
CA ALA A 91 1.08 5.91 -2.47
C ALA A 91 2.58 6.05 -2.76
N HIS A 92 3.02 7.24 -3.15
CA HIS A 92 4.43 7.52 -3.37
C HIS A 92 5.23 7.47 -2.07
N ASN A 93 6.46 6.96 -2.19
CA ASN A 93 7.47 6.88 -1.15
C ASN A 93 7.10 6.16 0.16
N ARG A 94 6.44 4.99 0.07
CA ARG A 94 6.21 4.09 1.21
C ARG A 94 7.47 3.34 1.70
N THR A 95 8.65 3.97 1.66
CA THR A 95 10.00 3.37 1.74
C THR A 95 10.51 2.85 0.40
N PHE A 96 11.76 3.16 0.04
CA PHE A 96 12.37 2.64 -1.19
C PHE A 96 12.83 1.19 -0.98
N LYS A 97 12.47 0.31 -1.90
CA LYS A 97 12.95 -1.09 -1.89
C LYS A 97 14.45 -1.18 -2.19
N ASN A 98 14.95 -0.30 -3.04
CA ASN A 98 16.35 -0.20 -3.49
C ASN A 98 16.56 1.13 -4.24
N ASP A 99 17.81 1.44 -4.58
CA ASP A 99 18.17 2.67 -5.32
C ASP A 99 17.53 2.75 -6.70
N GLN A 100 17.27 1.62 -7.36
CA GLN A 100 16.57 1.59 -8.64
C GLN A 100 15.11 2.05 -8.50
N HIS A 101 14.42 1.65 -7.44
CA HIS A 101 13.07 2.12 -7.13
C HIS A 101 13.08 3.62 -6.85
N LYS A 102 14.10 4.11 -6.12
CA LYS A 102 14.30 5.53 -5.85
C LYS A 102 14.51 6.34 -7.13
N ALA A 103 15.37 5.88 -8.04
CA ALA A 103 15.62 6.54 -9.32
C ALA A 103 14.35 6.59 -10.20
N ARG A 104 13.55 5.51 -10.23
CA ARG A 104 12.27 5.51 -10.96
C ARG A 104 11.24 6.49 -10.38
N GLU A 105 11.21 6.65 -9.06
CA GLU A 105 10.34 7.65 -8.42
C GLU A 105 10.74 9.07 -8.82
N VAL A 106 12.05 9.36 -8.87
CA VAL A 106 12.57 10.66 -9.34
C VAL A 106 12.19 10.88 -10.81
N GLU A 107 12.40 9.89 -11.67
CA GLU A 107 12.05 9.96 -13.10
C GLU A 107 10.55 10.22 -13.31
N GLN A 108 9.67 9.53 -12.58
CA GLN A 108 8.22 9.73 -12.67
C GLN A 108 7.78 11.11 -12.18
N MET A 109 8.40 11.60 -11.11
CA MET A 109 8.19 12.96 -10.64
C MET A 109 8.62 13.98 -11.70
N ASP A 110 9.80 13.82 -12.30
CA ASP A 110 10.32 14.74 -13.31
C ASP A 110 9.46 14.73 -14.59
N VAL A 111 8.92 13.58 -15.00
CA VAL A 111 7.91 13.50 -16.07
C VAL A 111 6.69 14.35 -15.72
N SER A 112 6.19 14.24 -14.49
CA SER A 112 5.02 15.01 -14.04
C SER A 112 5.31 16.53 -13.96
N VAL A 113 6.54 16.91 -13.60
CA VAL A 113 7.03 18.30 -13.64
C VAL A 113 7.02 18.82 -15.08
N LEU A 114 7.56 18.05 -16.04
CA LEU A 114 7.59 18.42 -17.45
C LEU A 114 6.18 18.53 -18.07
N GLU A 115 5.28 17.59 -17.72
CA GLU A 115 3.87 17.65 -18.15
C GLU A 115 3.20 18.92 -17.65
N MET A 116 3.36 19.22 -16.35
CA MET A 116 2.83 20.44 -15.76
C MET A 116 3.43 21.69 -16.39
N ALA A 117 4.75 21.70 -16.65
CA ALA A 117 5.42 22.82 -17.28
C ALA A 117 4.92 23.08 -18.70
N ARG A 118 4.64 22.02 -19.48
CA ARG A 118 4.02 22.12 -20.82
C ARG A 118 2.60 22.67 -20.76
N GLU A 119 1.78 22.21 -19.81
CA GLU A 119 0.40 22.69 -19.65
C GLU A 119 0.33 24.15 -19.18
N ARG A 120 1.27 24.58 -18.33
CA ARG A 120 1.24 25.88 -17.66
C ARG A 120 2.18 26.92 -18.27
N GLY A 121 3.08 26.51 -19.16
CA GLY A 121 4.08 27.36 -19.79
C GLY A 121 5.23 27.79 -18.86
N ARG A 122 5.39 27.15 -17.70
CA ARG A 122 6.43 27.44 -16.71
C ARG A 122 6.70 26.24 -15.79
N ASP A 123 7.91 26.12 -15.28
CA ASP A 123 8.23 25.08 -14.30
C ASP A 123 7.45 25.30 -13.00
N PRO A 124 6.83 24.26 -12.42
CA PRO A 124 6.27 24.34 -11.09
C PRO A 124 7.37 24.30 -10.01
N ALA A 125 7.08 24.87 -8.85
CA ALA A 125 7.78 24.52 -7.62
C ALA A 125 7.44 23.06 -7.25
N VAL A 126 8.39 22.35 -6.63
CA VAL A 126 8.24 20.94 -6.28
C VAL A 126 8.46 20.74 -4.79
N ILE A 127 7.55 20.03 -4.13
CA ILE A 127 7.75 19.53 -2.76
C ILE A 127 7.67 18.01 -2.72
N THR A 128 8.66 17.39 -2.10
CA THR A 128 8.77 15.93 -2.01
C THR A 128 9.49 15.51 -0.72
N TYR A 129 10.02 14.30 -0.63
CA TYR A 129 10.81 13.85 0.51
C TYR A 129 12.29 14.19 0.34
N SER A 130 12.97 14.46 1.45
CA SER A 130 14.40 14.82 1.45
C SER A 130 15.25 13.82 0.68
N THR A 131 14.98 12.53 0.86
CA THR A 131 15.69 11.46 0.16
C THR A 131 15.59 11.54 -1.36
N ILE A 132 14.48 12.04 -1.92
CA ILE A 132 14.33 12.27 -3.37
C ILE A 132 15.12 13.51 -3.78
N CYS A 133 15.08 14.57 -2.97
CA CYS A 133 15.89 15.76 -3.20
C CYS A 133 17.39 15.46 -3.17
N ASP A 134 17.88 14.61 -2.27
CA ASP A 134 19.31 14.29 -2.16
C ASP A 134 19.90 13.62 -3.42
N VAL A 135 19.07 12.98 -4.25
CA VAL A 135 19.50 12.30 -5.48
C VAL A 135 19.44 13.23 -6.69
N ALA A 136 18.53 14.18 -6.64
CA ALA A 136 18.35 15.14 -7.70
C ALA A 136 19.24 16.34 -7.34
N ASP A 137 20.35 16.54 -8.05
CA ASP A 137 21.21 17.72 -7.89
C ASP A 137 20.46 18.98 -8.34
N VAL A 138 19.54 19.51 -7.52
CA VAL A 138 18.55 20.52 -7.93
C VAL A 138 18.66 21.80 -7.13
N ASP A 139 18.31 22.90 -7.80
CA ASP A 139 18.07 24.21 -7.23
C ASP A 139 17.04 24.16 -6.08
N GLU A 140 17.53 24.33 -4.85
CA GLU A 140 16.71 24.38 -3.62
C GLU A 140 15.60 25.46 -3.68
N LYS A 141 15.72 26.48 -4.56
CA LYS A 141 14.67 27.50 -4.71
C LYS A 141 13.41 26.95 -5.39
N LYS A 142 13.56 25.98 -6.28
CA LYS A 142 12.44 25.38 -7.02
C LYS A 142 12.03 24.01 -6.49
N ARG A 143 12.89 23.32 -5.74
CA ARG A 143 12.58 22.00 -5.16
C ARG A 143 12.90 21.97 -3.67
N GLY A 144 11.87 21.70 -2.86
CA GLY A 144 11.99 21.54 -1.41
C GLY A 144 11.47 20.20 -0.92
N TYR A 145 11.50 20.01 0.39
CA TYR A 145 11.06 18.78 1.04
C TYR A 145 10.24 18.98 2.31
N PHE A 146 9.38 18.00 2.61
CA PHE A 146 8.54 17.96 3.80
C PHE A 146 9.37 18.03 5.10
N GLY A 147 8.91 18.80 6.08
CA GLY A 147 9.59 19.10 7.33
C GLY A 147 10.46 20.36 7.30
N ARG A 148 10.90 20.81 6.11
CA ARG A 148 11.68 22.07 5.94
C ARG A 148 10.95 23.11 5.11
N HIS A 149 10.29 22.68 4.03
CA HIS A 149 9.66 23.57 3.04
C HIS A 149 8.13 23.39 2.96
N ASP A 150 7.53 22.57 3.83
CA ASP A 150 6.08 22.58 4.05
C ASP A 150 5.66 23.67 5.05
N VAL A 151 6.62 24.28 5.75
CA VAL A 151 6.38 25.29 6.79
C VAL A 151 7.26 26.53 6.56
N GLY A 152 6.67 27.72 6.65
CA GLY A 152 7.42 28.94 7.01
C GLY A 152 8.38 29.55 5.97
N HIS A 153 8.03 29.60 4.68
CA HIS A 153 8.79 30.34 3.66
C HIS A 153 7.90 30.89 2.53
N ASP A 154 8.42 31.83 1.73
CA ASP A 154 7.71 32.50 0.61
C ASP A 154 8.38 32.29 -0.76
N GLN A 155 9.28 31.31 -0.86
CA GLN A 155 10.08 31.09 -2.06
C GLN A 155 9.26 30.68 -3.30
N TRP A 156 8.08 30.08 -3.10
CA TRP A 156 7.20 29.59 -4.17
C TRP A 156 5.99 30.48 -4.41
N ASN A 157 6.04 31.72 -3.91
CA ASN A 157 4.94 32.66 -4.03
C ASN A 157 4.63 32.93 -5.52
N GLY A 158 3.39 32.66 -5.91
CA GLY A 158 2.90 32.87 -7.27
C GLY A 158 3.27 31.76 -8.24
N ASP A 159 3.99 30.72 -7.81
CA ASP A 159 4.32 29.55 -8.61
C ASP A 159 3.22 28.49 -8.58
N ASP A 160 3.15 27.72 -9.66
CA ASP A 160 2.36 26.48 -9.63
C ASP A 160 3.13 25.46 -8.77
N LEU A 161 2.44 24.53 -8.13
CA LEU A 161 3.05 23.62 -7.16
C LEU A 161 2.79 22.16 -7.56
N LEU A 162 3.84 21.35 -7.59
CA LEU A 162 3.76 19.91 -7.68
C LEU A 162 4.20 19.30 -6.35
N GLN A 163 3.30 18.56 -5.73
CA GLN A 163 3.58 17.75 -4.55
C GLN A 163 3.71 16.28 -4.96
N TRP A 164 4.87 15.70 -4.67
CA TRP A 164 5.15 14.28 -4.90
C TRP A 164 5.17 13.50 -3.59
N GLY A 165 4.12 12.71 -3.38
CA GLY A 165 3.82 12.05 -2.12
C GLY A 165 3.04 12.93 -1.15
N GLY A 166 3.25 12.72 0.14
CA GLY A 166 2.59 13.52 1.17
C GLY A 166 3.39 13.56 2.46
N PRO A 167 3.13 14.53 3.34
CA PRO A 167 3.79 14.68 4.63
C PRO A 167 3.34 13.60 5.65
N MET A 168 3.35 12.33 5.25
CA MET A 168 2.92 11.20 6.06
C MET A 168 3.89 10.97 7.23
N LEU A 169 3.33 10.90 8.42
CA LEU A 169 4.07 10.55 9.63
C LEU A 169 4.14 9.02 9.77
N SER A 170 5.18 8.52 10.42
CA SER A 170 5.23 7.11 10.82
C SER A 170 4.12 6.80 11.84
N PRO A 171 3.67 5.54 11.97
CA PRO A 171 2.65 5.17 12.96
C PRO A 171 3.03 5.61 14.39
N ASP A 172 4.31 5.54 14.74
CA ASP A 172 4.84 6.01 16.02
C ASP A 172 4.72 7.53 16.17
N ALA A 173 5.09 8.30 15.14
CA ALA A 173 4.96 9.75 15.17
C ALA A 173 3.49 10.20 15.19
N ILE A 174 2.60 9.49 14.51
CA ILE A 174 1.14 9.69 14.59
C ILE A 174 0.67 9.48 16.03
N ARG A 175 1.04 8.36 16.66
CA ARG A 175 0.70 8.06 18.06
C ARG A 175 1.21 9.15 19.00
N GLN A 176 2.49 9.50 18.94
CA GLN A 176 3.09 10.49 19.84
C GLN A 176 2.43 11.85 19.69
N ARG A 177 2.17 12.29 18.45
CA ARG A 177 1.48 13.55 18.16
C ARG A 177 0.04 13.53 18.69
N TYR A 178 -0.70 12.44 18.46
CA TYR A 178 -2.06 12.29 19.00
C TYR A 178 -2.07 12.33 20.53
N GLN A 179 -1.18 11.57 21.18
CA GLN A 179 -1.07 11.51 22.63
C GLN A 179 -0.75 12.88 23.24
N GLY A 180 0.15 13.66 22.63
CA GLY A 180 0.45 15.02 23.04
C GLY A 180 -0.78 15.95 22.94
N GLN A 181 -1.47 15.92 21.79
CA GLN A 181 -2.69 16.71 21.58
C GLN A 181 -3.83 16.30 22.52
N ARG A 182 -4.01 15.00 22.72
CA ARG A 182 -4.97 14.42 23.66
C ARG A 182 -4.73 14.90 25.09
N MET A 183 -3.48 14.87 25.56
CA MET A 183 -3.15 15.37 26.89
C MET A 183 -3.55 16.84 27.04
N VAL A 184 -3.23 17.69 26.06
CA VAL A 184 -3.58 19.12 26.08
C VAL A 184 -5.09 19.32 26.13
N ALA A 185 -5.84 18.62 25.29
CA ALA A 185 -7.29 18.73 25.25
C ALA A 185 -7.94 18.30 26.58
N LEU A 186 -7.55 17.14 27.13
CA LEU A 186 -8.11 16.62 28.38
C LEU A 186 -7.76 17.50 29.58
N MET A 187 -6.52 17.96 29.68
CA MET A 187 -6.09 18.88 30.75
C MET A 187 -6.78 20.24 30.67
N SER A 188 -7.24 20.64 29.48
CA SER A 188 -8.03 21.86 29.28
C SER A 188 -9.52 21.67 29.58
N GLY A 189 -9.96 20.45 29.92
CA GLY A 189 -11.36 20.14 30.24
C GLY A 189 -12.18 19.64 29.06
N ALA A 190 -11.56 19.28 27.92
CA ALA A 190 -12.29 18.69 26.81
C ALA A 190 -12.89 17.32 27.19
N PRO A 191 -14.05 16.93 26.64
CA PRO A 191 -14.66 15.63 26.95
C PRO A 191 -13.79 14.45 26.54
N ALA A 192 -13.60 13.49 27.43
CA ALA A 192 -12.78 12.30 27.15
C ALA A 192 -13.31 11.46 25.99
N ASN A 193 -14.62 11.45 25.75
CA ASN A 193 -15.23 10.71 24.64
C ASN A 193 -14.86 11.28 23.25
N ASP A 194 -14.50 12.56 23.17
CA ASP A 194 -14.02 13.17 21.91
C ASP A 194 -12.54 12.86 21.67
N TRP A 195 -11.82 12.42 22.70
CA TRP A 195 -10.40 12.10 22.69
C TRP A 195 -10.16 10.69 23.25
N PRO A 196 -10.59 9.63 22.53
CA PRO A 196 -10.40 8.27 22.98
C PRO A 196 -8.91 7.90 23.13
N GLU A 197 -8.62 6.86 23.90
CA GLU A 197 -7.27 6.31 23.98
C GLU A 197 -6.79 5.82 22.61
N TYR A 198 -5.49 5.97 22.35
CA TYR A 198 -4.93 5.57 21.06
C TYR A 198 -4.98 4.05 20.86
N SER A 199 -5.48 3.62 19.71
CA SER A 199 -5.49 2.20 19.32
C SER A 199 -4.58 1.97 18.10
N ASP A 200 -3.76 0.93 18.19
CA ASP A 200 -2.90 0.46 17.11
C ASP A 200 -3.64 -0.33 16.03
N GLN A 201 -4.91 -0.63 16.25
CA GLN A 201 -5.72 -1.29 15.25
C GLN A 201 -5.93 -0.36 14.06
N VAL A 202 -5.68 -0.90 12.86
CA VAL A 202 -5.81 -0.18 11.60
C VAL A 202 -6.68 -0.94 10.62
N VAL A 203 -7.28 -0.20 9.69
CA VAL A 203 -8.07 -0.71 8.57
C VAL A 203 -7.43 -0.25 7.27
N TYR A 204 -7.30 -1.17 6.31
CA TYR A 204 -6.73 -0.92 4.99
C TYR A 204 -7.83 -0.62 3.98
N GLY A 205 -7.53 0.23 2.99
CA GLY A 205 -8.45 0.47 1.88
C GLY A 205 -9.74 1.17 2.28
N THR A 206 -9.73 1.91 3.40
CA THR A 206 -10.88 2.68 3.88
C THR A 206 -11.25 3.76 2.87
N TRP A 207 -12.53 3.81 2.50
CA TRP A 207 -13.08 4.88 1.68
C TRP A 207 -13.39 6.10 2.54
N VAL A 208 -12.99 7.27 2.06
CA VAL A 208 -13.11 8.55 2.76
C VAL A 208 -13.76 9.56 1.83
N THR A 209 -14.79 10.24 2.32
CA THR A 209 -15.43 11.33 1.58
C THR A 209 -14.54 12.58 1.57
N VAL A 210 -14.24 13.08 0.37
CA VAL A 210 -13.46 14.30 0.12
C VAL A 210 -14.29 15.24 -0.74
N GLY A 211 -14.94 16.22 -0.11
CA GLY A 211 -15.92 17.08 -0.78
C GLY A 211 -17.10 16.26 -1.30
N THR A 212 -17.30 16.25 -2.62
CA THR A 212 -18.34 15.47 -3.29
C THR A 212 -17.87 14.11 -3.82
N ASN A 213 -16.60 13.74 -3.57
CA ASN A 213 -15.99 12.53 -4.09
C ASN A 213 -15.67 11.55 -2.96
N GLU A 214 -15.45 10.27 -3.31
CA GLU A 214 -14.92 9.27 -2.39
C GLU A 214 -13.51 8.87 -2.83
N GLU A 215 -12.57 8.87 -1.89
CA GLU A 215 -11.19 8.47 -2.11
C GLU A 215 -10.87 7.25 -1.25
N GLN A 216 -10.29 6.22 -1.85
CA GLN A 216 -9.76 5.09 -1.10
C GLN A 216 -8.39 5.44 -0.50
N SER A 217 -8.24 5.28 0.81
CA SER A 217 -6.95 5.42 1.47
C SER A 217 -6.03 4.25 1.12
N LEU A 218 -4.92 4.57 0.44
CA LEU A 218 -3.86 3.59 0.11
C LEU A 218 -2.94 3.28 1.30
N VAL A 219 -3.03 4.08 2.36
CA VAL A 219 -2.34 3.84 3.63
C VAL A 219 -3.34 3.36 4.70
N PRO A 220 -2.90 2.51 5.63
CA PRO A 220 -3.75 2.08 6.73
C PRO A 220 -4.16 3.28 7.60
N LEU A 221 -5.43 3.35 7.94
CA LEU A 221 -5.99 4.35 8.85
C LEU A 221 -6.41 3.69 10.16
N SER A 222 -6.54 4.46 11.24
CA SER A 222 -7.00 3.91 12.52
C SER A 222 -8.39 3.26 12.38
N ALA A 223 -8.58 2.13 13.07
CA ALA A 223 -9.88 1.48 13.19
C ALA A 223 -10.87 2.33 14.01
N ASN A 224 -10.37 3.13 14.96
CA ASN A 224 -11.16 4.09 15.71
C ASN A 224 -11.51 5.31 14.83
N GLU A 225 -12.81 5.61 14.69
CA GLU A 225 -13.31 6.66 13.80
C GLU A 225 -12.85 8.06 14.21
N LYS A 226 -12.81 8.37 15.50
CA LYS A 226 -12.36 9.69 16.00
C LYS A 226 -10.88 9.91 15.76
N ILE A 227 -10.05 8.89 16.00
CA ILE A 227 -8.61 8.95 15.70
C ILE A 227 -8.38 9.04 14.18
N ARG A 228 -9.15 8.28 13.39
CA ARG A 228 -9.11 8.36 11.93
C ARG A 228 -9.44 9.77 11.43
N GLU A 229 -10.53 10.37 11.92
CA GLU A 229 -10.91 11.74 11.59
C GLU A 229 -9.80 12.72 12.00
N TRP A 230 -9.23 12.56 13.19
CA TRP A 230 -8.09 13.35 13.65
C TRP A 230 -6.89 13.25 12.72
N VAL A 231 -6.48 12.04 12.31
CA VAL A 231 -5.34 11.83 11.39
C VAL A 231 -5.59 12.55 10.06
N LEU A 232 -6.78 12.40 9.50
CA LEU A 232 -7.15 13.01 8.21
C LEU A 232 -7.23 14.54 8.32
N ASN A 233 -7.69 15.08 9.45
CA ASN A 233 -7.72 16.51 9.72
C ASN A 233 -6.31 17.08 9.91
N ASP A 234 -5.45 16.42 10.68
CA ASP A 234 -4.05 16.84 10.88
C ASP A 234 -3.29 16.81 9.55
N TYR A 235 -3.52 15.78 8.74
CA TYR A 235 -2.99 15.72 7.38
C TYR A 235 -3.51 16.87 6.52
N GLY A 236 -4.82 17.10 6.49
CA GLY A 236 -5.44 18.20 5.75
C GLY A 236 -4.94 19.58 6.17
N ASN A 237 -4.64 19.79 7.47
CA ASN A 237 -4.00 21.01 7.96
C ASN A 237 -2.61 21.21 7.34
N ARG A 238 -1.79 20.16 7.30
CA ARG A 238 -0.45 20.23 6.69
C ARG A 238 -0.52 20.45 5.18
N GLU A 239 -1.44 19.77 4.50
CA GLU A 239 -1.71 19.99 3.07
C GLU A 239 -2.13 21.43 2.78
N ALA A 240 -3.00 22.01 3.60
CA ALA A 240 -3.38 23.42 3.47
C ALA A 240 -2.18 24.37 3.66
N GLN A 241 -1.25 24.08 4.58
CA GLN A 241 -0.02 24.86 4.73
C GLN A 241 0.89 24.77 3.50
N ILE A 242 1.03 23.58 2.93
CA ILE A 242 1.82 23.30 1.72
C ILE A 242 1.23 24.05 0.52
N ILE A 243 -0.07 23.88 0.26
CA ILE A 243 -0.81 24.63 -0.78
C ILE A 243 -0.64 26.14 -0.55
N GLY A 244 -0.69 26.58 0.71
CA GLY A 244 -0.49 27.97 1.10
C GLY A 244 0.89 28.55 0.74
N ARG A 245 1.91 27.73 0.44
CA ARG A 245 3.22 28.21 -0.03
C ARG A 245 3.16 28.85 -1.41
N ALA A 246 2.22 28.42 -2.25
CA ALA A 246 1.96 29.04 -3.54
C ALA A 246 1.32 30.45 -3.42
N ARG A 247 0.80 30.80 -2.23
CA ARG A 247 0.19 32.10 -1.91
C ARG A 247 -1.00 32.46 -2.82
N GLY A 248 -1.83 31.48 -3.15
CA GLY A 248 -3.00 31.63 -4.02
C GLY A 248 -3.96 32.77 -3.65
N ALA A 249 -4.16 33.07 -2.36
CA ALA A 249 -4.98 34.21 -1.93
C ALA A 249 -4.50 35.58 -2.45
N ARG A 250 -3.21 35.73 -2.76
CA ARG A 250 -2.64 36.98 -3.29
C ARG A 250 -2.39 36.93 -4.79
N SER A 251 -2.70 35.82 -5.44
CA SER A 251 -2.37 35.62 -6.86
C SER A 251 -3.48 36.16 -7.76
N GLU A 252 -3.10 37.02 -8.71
CA GLU A 252 -3.99 37.52 -9.77
C GLU A 252 -4.40 36.43 -10.77
N LYS A 253 -3.58 35.38 -10.89
CA LYS A 253 -3.81 34.23 -11.77
C LYS A 253 -4.13 32.96 -10.97
N THR A 254 -4.92 32.08 -11.54
CA THR A 254 -5.18 30.76 -10.95
C THR A 254 -3.92 29.92 -11.01
N LEU A 255 -3.42 29.53 -9.83
CA LEU A 255 -2.26 28.65 -9.68
C LEU A 255 -2.72 27.21 -9.70
N GLN A 256 -1.99 26.33 -10.38
CA GLN A 256 -2.29 24.90 -10.34
C GLN A 256 -1.48 24.23 -9.23
N VAL A 257 -2.15 23.41 -8.42
CA VAL A 257 -1.50 22.53 -7.44
C VAL A 257 -1.76 21.08 -7.82
N ARG A 258 -0.73 20.31 -8.16
CA ARG A 258 -0.84 18.86 -8.41
C ARG A 258 -0.38 18.09 -7.18
N ILE A 259 -1.21 17.16 -6.71
CA ILE A 259 -0.88 16.34 -5.54
C ILE A 259 -0.88 14.87 -5.94
N HIS A 260 0.30 14.25 -5.93
CA HIS A 260 0.52 12.84 -6.26
C HIS A 260 0.66 11.99 -4.99
N GLY A 261 -0.26 11.05 -4.76
CA GLY A 261 -0.25 10.15 -3.60
C GLY A 261 -0.44 10.83 -2.24
N GLY A 262 -0.20 10.12 -1.14
CA GLY A 262 -0.53 10.58 0.22
C GLY A 262 -1.90 10.09 0.70
N MET A 263 -2.45 10.73 1.74
CA MET A 263 -3.75 10.38 2.33
C MET A 263 -4.93 11.11 1.64
N PRO A 264 -6.17 10.63 1.83
CA PRO A 264 -7.36 11.38 1.41
C PRO A 264 -7.41 12.80 2.02
N LEU A 265 -7.84 13.78 1.22
CA LEU A 265 -7.77 15.20 1.56
C LEU A 265 -9.02 15.74 2.31
N ALA A 266 -9.62 14.91 3.17
CA ALA A 266 -10.91 15.22 3.83
C ALA A 266 -10.91 16.51 4.67
N GLY A 267 -9.75 16.97 5.16
CA GLY A 267 -9.62 18.19 5.98
C GLY A 267 -9.57 19.50 5.19
N LEU A 268 -9.39 19.49 3.86
CA LEU A 268 -9.11 20.71 3.09
C LEU A 268 -10.27 21.71 3.07
N ALA A 269 -11.52 21.23 3.06
CA ALA A 269 -12.70 22.10 3.00
C ALA A 269 -12.78 23.07 4.20
N ARG A 270 -12.22 22.68 5.35
CA ARG A 270 -12.16 23.53 6.56
C ARG A 270 -11.30 24.79 6.34
N HIS A 271 -10.44 24.78 5.33
CA HIS A 271 -9.51 25.85 4.96
C HIS A 271 -9.94 26.61 3.70
N GLY A 272 -11.18 26.38 3.22
CA GLY A 272 -11.67 27.00 1.99
C GLY A 272 -11.00 26.47 0.72
N LEU A 273 -10.44 25.26 0.79
CA LEU A 273 -9.78 24.57 -0.32
C LEU A 273 -10.63 23.38 -0.78
N ALA A 274 -10.66 23.13 -2.08
CA ALA A 274 -11.37 22.00 -2.68
C ALA A 274 -10.55 21.39 -3.83
N VAL A 275 -10.65 20.07 -3.98
CA VAL A 275 -10.08 19.37 -5.14
C VAL A 275 -10.92 19.71 -6.37
N ALA A 276 -10.30 20.32 -7.37
CA ALA A 276 -10.95 20.73 -8.61
C ALA A 276 -11.10 19.57 -9.60
N GLY A 277 -10.18 18.60 -9.57
CA GLY A 277 -10.26 17.44 -10.44
C GLY A 277 -9.38 16.28 -10.02
N TYR A 278 -9.78 15.07 -10.41
CA TYR A 278 -9.02 13.84 -10.22
C TYR A 278 -8.44 13.39 -11.55
N ARG A 279 -7.18 12.98 -11.54
CA ARG A 279 -6.48 12.42 -12.69
C ARG A 279 -5.77 11.13 -12.26
N THR A 280 -5.58 10.23 -13.20
CA THR A 280 -4.71 9.06 -13.01
C THR A 280 -3.33 9.39 -13.54
N GLU A 281 -2.29 8.85 -12.92
CA GLU A 281 -0.94 9.07 -13.41
C GLU A 281 -0.79 8.47 -14.80
N SER A 282 -0.16 9.23 -15.72
CA SER A 282 0.15 8.82 -17.10
C SER A 282 0.86 7.46 -17.16
N GLY A 283 1.48 7.04 -16.05
CA GLY A 283 2.08 5.72 -15.83
C GLY A 283 1.11 4.53 -15.93
N ARG A 284 -0.22 4.71 -15.96
CA ARG A 284 -1.15 3.62 -16.30
C ARG A 284 -0.93 3.06 -17.69
N LYS A 285 -0.48 3.86 -18.67
CA LYS A 285 0.00 3.33 -19.96
C LYS A 285 1.22 2.41 -19.76
N LEU A 286 2.13 2.72 -18.83
CA LEU A 286 3.27 1.84 -18.56
C LEU A 286 2.88 0.55 -17.82
N VAL A 287 1.85 0.58 -16.96
CA VAL A 287 1.33 -0.61 -16.27
C VAL A 287 0.47 -1.47 -17.20
N GLU A 288 -0.31 -0.86 -18.11
CA GLU A 288 -0.96 -1.55 -19.22
C GLU A 288 0.08 -2.13 -20.18
N ILE A 289 1.09 -1.37 -20.60
CA ILE A 289 2.21 -1.87 -21.43
C ILE A 289 2.98 -3.00 -20.72
N ASN A 290 3.20 -2.91 -19.41
CA ASN A 290 3.86 -3.98 -18.64
C ASN A 290 2.93 -5.18 -18.41
N GLY A 291 1.62 -4.96 -18.29
CA GLY A 291 0.60 -6.00 -18.24
C GLY A 291 0.43 -6.72 -19.58
N GLU A 292 0.46 -5.98 -20.69
CA GLU A 292 0.49 -6.48 -22.06
C GLU A 292 1.79 -7.26 -22.31
N ARG A 293 2.96 -6.70 -21.96
CA ARG A 293 4.24 -7.41 -22.05
C ARG A 293 4.29 -8.67 -21.17
N ALA A 294 3.64 -8.65 -20.00
CA ALA A 294 3.51 -9.82 -19.15
C ALA A 294 2.61 -10.88 -19.80
N ARG A 295 1.45 -10.49 -20.33
CA ARG A 295 0.56 -11.40 -21.09
C ARG A 295 1.23 -11.95 -22.35
N GLU A 296 1.97 -11.12 -23.09
CA GLU A 296 2.75 -11.54 -24.26
C GLU A 296 3.91 -12.47 -23.88
N ALA A 297 4.55 -12.25 -22.73
CA ALA A 297 5.56 -13.17 -22.20
C ALA A 297 4.93 -14.51 -21.82
N GLU A 298 3.77 -14.50 -21.15
CA GLU A 298 3.01 -15.71 -20.80
C GLU A 298 2.55 -16.47 -22.05
N GLN A 299 2.00 -15.78 -23.04
CA GLN A 299 1.59 -16.37 -24.33
C GLN A 299 2.77 -17.01 -25.08
N ARG A 300 3.93 -16.34 -25.12
CA ARG A 300 5.15 -16.90 -25.73
C ARG A 300 5.64 -18.14 -24.99
N ILE A 301 5.57 -18.15 -23.65
CA ILE A 301 5.91 -19.34 -22.86
C ILE A 301 4.95 -20.48 -23.19
N MET A 302 3.64 -20.22 -23.23
CA MET A 302 2.63 -21.24 -23.56
C MET A 302 2.83 -21.80 -24.97
N GLN A 303 3.10 -20.94 -25.97
CA GLN A 303 3.39 -21.37 -27.33
C GLN A 303 4.68 -22.21 -27.41
N ALA A 304 5.74 -21.80 -26.73
CA ALA A 304 6.99 -22.53 -26.67
C ALA A 304 6.80 -23.90 -25.98
N MET A 305 6.07 -23.95 -24.87
CA MET A 305 5.79 -25.18 -24.14
C MET A 305 4.92 -26.14 -24.96
N ALA A 306 3.88 -25.64 -25.64
CA ALA A 306 3.04 -26.45 -26.52
C ALA A 306 3.85 -27.01 -27.70
N ALA A 307 4.67 -26.19 -28.34
CA ALA A 307 5.52 -26.63 -29.44
C ALA A 307 6.57 -27.67 -29.02
N LEU A 308 7.24 -27.45 -27.87
CA LEU A 308 8.19 -28.40 -27.32
C LEU A 308 7.51 -29.71 -26.91
N SER A 309 6.34 -29.63 -26.25
CA SER A 309 5.57 -30.82 -25.85
C SER A 309 5.07 -31.60 -27.06
N SER A 310 4.66 -30.94 -28.15
CA SER A 310 4.23 -31.62 -29.39
C SER A 310 5.36 -32.33 -30.13
N ALA A 311 6.61 -31.98 -29.81
CA ALA A 311 7.81 -32.56 -30.38
C ALA A 311 8.53 -33.52 -29.41
N ASP A 312 7.86 -33.95 -28.33
CA ASP A 312 8.44 -34.78 -27.25
C ASP A 312 9.75 -34.23 -26.67
N HIS A 313 9.81 -32.91 -26.45
CA HIS A 313 10.93 -32.23 -25.85
C HIS A 313 10.61 -31.67 -24.45
N ASP A 314 11.63 -31.59 -23.59
CA ASP A 314 11.51 -31.04 -22.23
C ASP A 314 11.08 -29.56 -22.27
N THR A 315 10.12 -29.20 -21.41
CA THR A 315 9.59 -27.84 -21.26
C THR A 315 10.30 -27.06 -20.14
N ALA A 316 11.45 -27.54 -19.68
CA ALA A 316 12.33 -26.84 -18.75
C ALA A 316 12.69 -25.42 -19.22
N TYR A 317 12.91 -24.51 -18.27
CA TYR A 317 13.22 -23.10 -18.51
C TYR A 317 14.30 -22.85 -19.57
N ARG A 318 15.37 -23.66 -19.57
CA ARG A 318 16.46 -23.56 -20.54
C ARG A 318 16.03 -23.94 -21.95
N ALA A 319 15.22 -24.99 -22.08
CA ALA A 319 14.70 -25.45 -23.36
C ALA A 319 13.69 -24.44 -23.94
N VAL A 320 12.81 -23.88 -23.11
CA VAL A 320 11.90 -22.80 -23.50
C VAL A 320 12.65 -21.57 -24.00
N ASN A 321 13.67 -21.09 -23.28
CA ASN A 321 14.46 -19.93 -23.74
C ASN A 321 15.29 -20.23 -24.98
N LYS A 322 15.81 -21.46 -25.14
CA LYS A 322 16.49 -21.87 -26.37
C LYS A 322 15.53 -21.85 -27.56
N TRP A 323 14.33 -22.42 -27.41
CA TRP A 323 13.31 -22.43 -28.46
C TRP A 323 12.88 -21.02 -28.88
N LEU A 324 12.77 -20.09 -27.92
CA LEU A 324 12.49 -18.67 -28.18
C LEU A 324 13.65 -18.01 -28.93
N ALA A 325 14.89 -18.25 -28.50
CA ALA A 325 16.09 -17.71 -29.15
C ALA A 325 16.24 -18.19 -30.60
N ASP A 326 16.00 -19.48 -30.86
CA ASP A 326 16.05 -20.08 -32.21
C ASP A 326 15.04 -19.44 -33.19
N ARG A 327 14.04 -18.73 -32.67
CA ARG A 327 12.99 -18.01 -33.42
C ARG A 327 13.11 -16.49 -33.32
N ASN A 328 14.25 -15.98 -32.83
CA ASN A 328 14.52 -14.57 -32.64
C ASN A 328 13.49 -13.87 -31.73
N LEU A 329 12.93 -14.60 -30.76
CA LEU A 329 12.01 -14.07 -29.76
C LEU A 329 12.75 -13.72 -28.46
N PRO A 330 12.33 -12.66 -27.73
CA PRO A 330 12.97 -12.28 -26.48
C PRO A 330 12.90 -13.37 -25.41
N ALA A 331 13.99 -13.54 -24.67
CA ALA A 331 14.06 -14.42 -23.51
C ALA A 331 13.08 -13.99 -22.41
N VAL A 332 12.61 -14.97 -21.63
CA VAL A 332 11.64 -14.79 -20.55
C VAL A 332 12.29 -15.00 -19.19
N ARG A 333 11.79 -14.31 -18.16
CA ARG A 333 12.29 -14.44 -16.78
C ARG A 333 11.84 -15.75 -16.15
N TYR A 334 12.69 -16.30 -15.28
CA TYR A 334 12.43 -17.55 -14.55
C TYR A 334 11.12 -17.52 -13.76
N ASP A 335 10.84 -16.44 -13.02
CA ASP A 335 9.61 -16.32 -12.21
C ASP A 335 8.33 -16.30 -13.05
N THR A 336 8.39 -15.81 -14.29
CA THR A 336 7.26 -15.81 -15.23
C THR A 336 7.06 -17.21 -15.79
N TRP A 337 8.13 -17.88 -16.21
CA TRP A 337 8.09 -19.27 -16.64
C TRP A 337 7.55 -20.20 -15.55
N LYS A 338 8.05 -20.10 -14.31
CA LYS A 338 7.65 -20.98 -13.20
C LYS A 338 6.15 -20.89 -12.90
N ARG A 339 5.58 -19.68 -13.01
CA ARG A 339 4.14 -19.44 -12.83
C ARG A 339 3.32 -20.11 -13.94
N VAL A 340 3.70 -19.90 -15.20
CA VAL A 340 3.01 -20.54 -16.34
C VAL A 340 3.15 -22.07 -16.26
N GLN A 341 4.33 -22.57 -15.91
CA GLN A 341 4.58 -24.00 -15.74
C GLN A 341 3.74 -24.60 -14.59
N SER A 342 3.54 -23.88 -13.48
CA SER A 342 2.68 -24.38 -12.40
C SER A 342 1.20 -24.51 -12.76
N VAL A 343 0.75 -23.80 -13.79
CA VAL A 343 -0.65 -23.78 -14.23
C VAL A 343 -0.87 -24.67 -15.46
N TYR A 344 0.08 -24.67 -16.40
CA TYR A 344 -0.05 -25.30 -17.72
C TYR A 344 1.03 -26.33 -18.01
N GLY A 345 2.03 -26.47 -17.14
CA GLY A 345 3.02 -27.54 -17.25
C GLY A 345 2.35 -28.87 -17.02
N LEU A 346 2.70 -29.86 -17.85
CA LEU A 346 2.37 -31.24 -17.58
C LEU A 346 2.97 -31.60 -16.22
N ASP A 347 2.10 -31.83 -15.23
CA ASP A 347 2.54 -32.28 -13.93
C ASP A 347 3.22 -33.64 -14.12
N LYS A 348 4.53 -33.70 -13.86
CA LYS A 348 5.29 -34.96 -13.96
C LYS A 348 4.67 -36.04 -13.07
N GLY A 349 3.97 -35.66 -11.99
CA GLY A 349 3.20 -36.58 -11.16
C GLY A 349 2.04 -37.24 -11.90
N ASN A 350 1.33 -36.52 -12.76
CA ASN A 350 0.20 -37.03 -13.52
C ASN A 350 0.63 -37.92 -14.70
N ILE A 351 1.72 -37.58 -15.40
CA ILE A 351 2.27 -38.45 -16.45
C ILE A 351 2.75 -39.76 -15.84
N GLN A 352 3.50 -39.71 -14.73
CA GLN A 352 3.96 -40.92 -14.06
C GLN A 352 2.79 -41.79 -13.57
N ALA A 353 1.70 -41.18 -13.09
CA ALA A 353 0.51 -41.93 -12.68
C ALA A 353 -0.18 -42.63 -13.87
N VAL A 354 -0.27 -41.96 -15.03
CA VAL A 354 -0.82 -42.56 -16.26
C VAL A 354 0.08 -43.67 -16.79
N ASP A 355 1.40 -43.45 -16.85
CA ASP A 355 2.36 -44.47 -17.28
C ASP A 355 2.34 -45.70 -16.36
N ASN A 356 2.25 -45.48 -15.05
CA ASN A 356 2.12 -46.54 -14.07
C ASN A 356 0.80 -47.32 -14.25
N LEU A 357 -0.30 -46.64 -14.59
CA LEU A 357 -1.59 -47.29 -14.86
C LEU A 357 -1.54 -48.12 -16.14
N LEU A 358 -0.95 -47.58 -17.21
CA LEU A 358 -0.77 -48.29 -18.48
C LEU A 358 0.13 -49.52 -18.32
N ALA A 359 1.21 -49.41 -17.55
CA ALA A 359 2.06 -50.55 -17.23
C ALA A 359 1.31 -51.61 -16.40
N ALA A 360 0.49 -51.19 -15.43
CA ALA A 360 -0.33 -52.10 -14.64
C ALA A 360 -1.41 -52.80 -15.49
N LEU A 361 -2.03 -52.10 -16.44
CA LEU A 361 -2.97 -52.67 -17.41
C LEU A 361 -2.30 -53.71 -18.31
N GLN A 362 -1.14 -53.36 -18.90
CA GLN A 362 -0.38 -54.29 -19.74
C GLN A 362 0.02 -55.53 -18.96
N ASN A 363 0.44 -55.37 -17.70
CA ASN A 363 0.78 -56.50 -16.84
C ASN A 363 -0.41 -57.45 -16.58
N THR A 364 -1.65 -56.93 -16.52
CA THR A 364 -2.86 -57.78 -16.42
C THR A 364 -3.07 -58.57 -17.71
N VAL A 365 -2.90 -57.94 -18.87
CA VAL A 365 -3.02 -58.59 -20.19
C VAL A 365 -1.95 -59.67 -20.38
N ASP A 366 -0.70 -59.36 -20.04
CA ASP A 366 0.41 -60.32 -20.15
C ASP A 366 0.21 -61.53 -19.24
N ALA A 367 -0.28 -61.31 -18.02
CA ALA A 367 -0.61 -62.39 -17.10
C ALA A 367 -1.70 -63.32 -17.68
N ALA A 368 -2.75 -62.76 -18.28
CA ALA A 368 -3.80 -63.52 -18.95
C ALA A 368 -3.26 -64.34 -20.14
N GLN A 369 -2.37 -63.77 -20.94
CA GLN A 369 -1.71 -64.49 -22.03
C GLN A 369 -0.85 -65.66 -21.53
N ILE A 370 -0.11 -65.47 -20.44
CA ILE A 370 0.75 -66.50 -19.85
C ILE A 370 -0.08 -67.66 -19.27
N THR A 371 -1.21 -67.36 -18.62
CA THR A 371 -2.06 -68.38 -17.98
C THR A 371 -3.10 -68.98 -18.93
N GLY A 372 -3.30 -68.38 -20.11
CA GLY A 372 -4.36 -68.78 -21.04
C GLY A 372 -5.78 -68.46 -20.55
N CYS A 373 -5.91 -67.52 -19.61
CA CYS A 373 -7.20 -67.09 -19.06
C CYS A 373 -7.74 -65.84 -19.79
N ASP A 374 -9.02 -65.52 -19.60
CA ASP A 374 -9.55 -64.23 -20.04
C ASP A 374 -8.97 -63.09 -19.17
N PRO A 375 -8.59 -61.94 -19.74
CA PRO A 375 -8.14 -60.79 -18.97
C PRO A 375 -9.11 -60.35 -17.86
N ALA A 376 -10.42 -60.54 -18.04
CA ALA A 376 -11.44 -60.26 -17.02
C ALA A 376 -11.32 -61.21 -15.82
N ASP A 377 -11.03 -62.49 -16.04
CA ASP A 377 -10.82 -63.47 -14.96
C ASP A 377 -9.57 -63.11 -14.15
N VAL A 378 -8.47 -62.76 -14.84
CA VAL A 378 -7.23 -62.31 -14.19
C VAL A 378 -7.44 -61.00 -13.42
N ALA A 379 -8.24 -60.08 -13.94
CA ALA A 379 -8.59 -58.84 -13.25
C ALA A 379 -9.44 -59.10 -12.00
N SER A 380 -10.43 -60.01 -12.08
CA SER A 380 -11.26 -60.44 -10.95
C SER A 380 -10.41 -61.08 -9.85
N ASP A 381 -9.50 -62.00 -10.23
CA ASP A 381 -8.59 -62.65 -9.29
C ASP A 381 -7.64 -61.65 -8.60
N ARG A 382 -7.16 -60.64 -9.34
CA ARG A 382 -6.35 -59.55 -8.76
C ARG A 382 -7.11 -58.77 -7.70
N LEU A 383 -8.38 -58.43 -7.94
CA LEU A 383 -9.21 -57.72 -6.97
C LEU A 383 -9.50 -58.55 -5.70
N ALA A 384 -9.38 -59.87 -5.78
CA ALA A 384 -9.51 -60.75 -4.61
C ALA A 384 -8.23 -60.81 -3.75
N VAL A 385 -7.09 -60.28 -4.20
CA VAL A 385 -5.83 -60.26 -3.45
C VAL A 385 -5.87 -59.18 -2.35
N PRO A 386 -5.68 -59.54 -1.07
CA PRO A 386 -5.55 -58.55 0.01
C PRO A 386 -4.33 -57.65 -0.23
N ASP A 387 -4.48 -56.36 0.05
CA ASP A 387 -3.41 -55.35 -0.07
C ASP A 387 -2.87 -55.11 -1.50
N LEU A 388 -3.69 -55.36 -2.52
CA LEU A 388 -3.34 -55.02 -3.90
C LEU A 388 -3.01 -53.51 -4.03
N PRO A 389 -1.83 -53.13 -4.57
CA PRO A 389 -1.48 -51.72 -4.69
C PRO A 389 -2.51 -50.97 -5.55
N THR A 390 -2.85 -49.75 -5.15
CA THR A 390 -3.97 -48.95 -5.71
C THR A 390 -3.94 -48.85 -7.24
N ILE A 391 -2.74 -48.79 -7.84
CA ILE A 391 -2.58 -48.71 -9.30
C ILE A 391 -3.02 -49.99 -10.02
N TYR A 392 -2.74 -51.17 -9.45
CA TYR A 392 -3.18 -52.45 -9.99
C TYR A 392 -4.66 -52.70 -9.73
N HIS A 393 -5.18 -52.17 -8.61
CA HIS A 393 -6.62 -52.19 -8.33
C HIS A 393 -7.38 -51.34 -9.38
N ALA A 394 -6.91 -50.13 -9.66
CA ALA A 394 -7.49 -49.28 -10.70
C ALA A 394 -7.42 -49.93 -12.09
N ALA A 395 -6.29 -50.53 -12.44
CA ALA A 395 -6.12 -51.27 -13.70
C ALA A 395 -7.12 -52.44 -13.83
N ALA A 396 -7.28 -53.24 -12.77
CA ALA A 396 -8.22 -54.35 -12.76
C ALA A 396 -9.69 -53.90 -12.92
N CYS A 397 -10.08 -52.81 -12.25
CA CYS A 397 -11.42 -52.22 -12.43
C CYS A 397 -11.66 -51.77 -13.88
N VAL A 398 -10.67 -51.14 -14.52
CA VAL A 398 -10.79 -50.70 -15.93
C VAL A 398 -10.95 -51.90 -16.87
N VAL A 399 -10.22 -53.00 -16.66
CA VAL A 399 -10.36 -54.21 -17.49
C VAL A 399 -11.76 -54.81 -17.35
N LEU A 400 -12.29 -54.88 -16.13
CA LEU A 400 -13.64 -55.43 -15.88
C LEU A 400 -14.76 -54.56 -16.46
N ASP A 401 -14.60 -53.23 -16.41
CA ASP A 401 -15.57 -52.28 -16.98
C ASP A 401 -15.66 -52.39 -18.51
N GLN A 402 -14.56 -52.77 -19.16
CA GLN A 402 -14.48 -52.95 -20.61
C GLN A 402 -14.75 -54.40 -21.07
N ALA A 403 -14.89 -55.33 -20.13
CA ALA A 403 -15.20 -56.71 -20.44
C ALA A 403 -16.65 -56.83 -20.95
N PRO A 404 -16.90 -57.58 -22.04
CA PRO A 404 -18.27 -57.82 -22.49
C PRO A 404 -19.05 -58.54 -21.37
N PRO A 405 -20.34 -58.20 -21.16
CA PRO A 405 -21.15 -58.85 -20.13
C PRO A 405 -21.13 -60.36 -20.38
N GLY A 406 -20.64 -61.11 -19.39
CA GLY A 406 -20.50 -62.56 -19.51
C GLY A 406 -21.85 -63.21 -19.85
N PRO A 407 -21.84 -64.37 -20.51
CA PRO A 407 -23.05 -65.11 -20.85
C PRO A 407 -23.77 -65.58 -19.57
N GLY A 408 -24.63 -64.72 -19.03
CA GLY A 408 -25.33 -64.96 -17.76
C GLY A 408 -25.64 -63.70 -16.94
N ALA A 409 -25.07 -62.53 -17.26
CA ALA A 409 -25.38 -61.28 -16.55
C ALA A 409 -26.72 -60.71 -17.03
N VAL A 410 -27.78 -60.87 -16.24
CA VAL A 410 -29.04 -60.15 -16.41
C VAL A 410 -28.81 -58.69 -15.97
N PRO A 411 -29.14 -57.68 -16.78
CA PRO A 411 -28.97 -56.29 -16.41
C PRO A 411 -29.82 -55.96 -15.17
N GLY A 412 -29.18 -55.44 -14.13
CA GLY A 412 -29.78 -54.94 -12.90
C GLY A 412 -29.81 -53.42 -12.86
#